data_AF-A0AAP8HUX3-F1
#
_entry.id   AF-A0AAP8HUX3-F1
#
_cell.length_a   1.000
_cell.length_b   1.000
_cell.length_c   1.000
_cell.angle_alpha   90.00
_cell.angle_beta   90.00
_cell.angle_gamma   90.00
#
_symmetry.space_group_name_H-M   'P 1'
#
loop_
_entity.id
_entity.type
_entity.pdbx_description
1 polymer ?
#
loop_
_entity_poly.entity_id
_entity_poly.type
_entity_poly.pdbx_seq_one_letter_code
_entity_poly.pdbx_strand_id
1 'polypeptide(L)'
;PNAEHQGPAWLDKVTFQTVSEGSVRVGSLISRQVGAIEEIPTEDVQRIKAAGASVVARSAGGIGITLYPNIASPVLSHPEVRQALVIGVNRAEIIEALYTEYDKAATSVVSTTVPDYVDLSAKLAYQPDAARALLERAGWKAGKDGIRSRDGQRLQVG
;
A
#
# COMPACT_ATOMS: atom_id res chain seq x y z
N PRO A 1 -22.64 -3.55 15.20
CA PRO A 1 -21.83 -3.81 16.41
C PRO A 1 -20.75 -4.85 16.09
N ASN A 2 -19.47 -4.45 16.10
CA ASN A 2 -18.38 -5.22 15.48
C ASN A 2 -17.55 -6.06 16.49
N ALA A 3 -18.01 -6.19 17.74
CA ALA A 3 -17.32 -6.94 18.79
C ALA A 3 -18.19 -8.14 19.23
N GLU A 4 -17.57 -9.29 19.52
CA GLU A 4 -18.29 -10.46 20.05
C GLU A 4 -18.78 -10.23 21.48
N HIS A 5 -18.01 -9.49 22.28
CA HIS A 5 -18.39 -9.13 23.64
C HIS A 5 -19.36 -7.94 23.65
N GLN A 6 -20.55 -8.16 24.22
CA GLN A 6 -21.61 -7.16 24.35
C GLN A 6 -21.82 -6.68 25.80
N GLY A 7 -21.02 -7.20 26.75
CA GLY A 7 -21.06 -6.81 28.16
C GLY A 7 -20.15 -5.61 28.48
N PRO A 8 -19.99 -5.26 29.77
CA PRO A 8 -19.07 -4.22 30.21
C PRO A 8 -17.64 -4.46 29.72
N ALA A 9 -16.89 -3.41 29.41
CA ALA A 9 -15.51 -3.54 28.95
C ALA A 9 -14.65 -4.36 29.93
N TRP A 10 -13.71 -5.16 29.41
CA TRP A 10 -12.80 -5.94 30.25
C TRP A 10 -11.73 -5.10 30.96
N LEU A 11 -11.55 -3.85 30.53
CA LEU A 11 -10.56 -2.93 31.09
C LEU A 11 -11.26 -1.76 31.75
N ASP A 12 -10.79 -1.39 32.94
CA ASP A 12 -11.29 -0.23 33.67
C ASP A 12 -10.79 1.09 33.08
N LYS A 13 -9.63 1.09 32.39
CA LYS A 13 -9.00 2.27 31.80
C LYS A 13 -8.06 1.92 30.64
N VAL A 14 -8.05 2.78 29.62
CA VAL A 14 -7.03 2.82 28.57
C VAL A 14 -6.41 4.22 28.55
N THR A 15 -5.08 4.30 28.50
CA THR A 15 -4.36 5.58 28.37
C THR A 15 -3.67 5.62 27.01
N PHE A 16 -3.97 6.65 26.23
CA PHE A 16 -3.33 6.88 24.94
C PHE A 16 -2.18 7.86 25.13
N GLN A 17 -0.99 7.48 24.67
CA GLN A 17 0.18 8.35 24.62
C GLN A 17 0.61 8.51 23.17
N THR A 18 0.71 9.75 22.71
CA THR A 18 1.16 10.07 21.36
C THR A 18 2.69 10.05 21.32
N VAL A 19 3.25 9.16 20.51
CA VAL A 19 4.69 9.05 20.25
C VAL A 19 4.87 8.93 18.75
N SER A 20 5.45 9.97 18.13
CA SER A 20 5.55 10.08 16.67
C SER A 20 6.55 9.08 16.09
N GLU A 21 7.67 8.88 16.77
CA GLU A 21 8.78 8.07 16.30
C GLU A 21 8.52 6.57 16.53
N GLY A 22 8.42 5.80 15.44
CA GLY A 22 8.13 4.36 15.50
C GLY A 22 9.12 3.56 16.36
N SER A 23 10.42 3.86 16.25
CA SER A 23 11.45 3.19 17.05
C SER A 23 11.31 3.44 18.56
N VAL A 24 10.79 4.61 18.96
CA VAL A 24 10.49 4.92 20.37
C VAL A 24 9.28 4.14 20.84
N ARG A 25 8.21 4.03 20.03
CA ARG A 25 7.07 3.16 20.33
C ARG A 25 7.51 1.72 20.57
N VAL A 26 8.34 1.17 19.69
CA VAL A 26 8.88 -0.19 19.82
C VAL A 26 9.71 -0.36 21.09
N GLY A 27 10.58 0.60 21.40
CA GLY A 27 11.36 0.60 22.64
C GLY A 27 10.49 0.59 23.91
N SER A 28 9.43 1.40 23.94
CA SER A 28 8.47 1.45 25.05
C SER A 28 7.69 0.15 25.21
N LEU A 29 7.34 -0.53 24.11
CA LEU A 29 6.70 -1.85 24.16
C LEU A 29 7.66 -2.90 24.74
N ILE A 30 8.89 -2.98 24.22
CA ILE A 30 9.89 -3.97 24.63
C ILE A 30 10.27 -3.78 26.10
N SER A 31 10.39 -2.53 26.56
CA SER A 31 10.66 -2.20 27.97
C SER A 31 9.43 -2.29 28.88
N ARG A 32 8.27 -2.69 28.34
CA ARG A 32 6.99 -2.82 29.05
C ARG A 32 6.46 -1.52 29.66
N GLN A 33 6.87 -0.37 29.13
CA GLN A 33 6.30 0.93 29.51
C GLN A 33 4.87 1.10 28.98
N VAL A 34 4.56 0.48 27.83
CA VAL A 34 3.23 0.42 27.24
C VAL A 34 2.82 -1.03 26.99
N GLY A 35 1.52 -1.31 27.03
CA GLY A 35 0.98 -2.65 26.77
C GLY A 35 0.73 -2.95 25.29
N ALA A 36 0.60 -1.93 24.44
CA ALA A 36 0.35 -2.07 23.01
C ALA A 36 0.86 -0.83 22.25
N ILE A 37 1.17 -1.02 20.98
CA ILE A 37 1.51 0.05 20.04
C ILE A 37 0.79 -0.18 18.71
N GLU A 38 0.55 0.91 17.99
CA GLU A 38 0.08 0.90 16.61
C GLU A 38 1.20 1.36 15.66
N GLU A 39 0.99 1.18 14.36
CA GLU A 39 1.94 1.56 13.30
C GLU A 39 3.34 0.98 13.53
N ILE A 40 3.42 -0.35 13.59
CA ILE A 40 4.67 -1.09 13.75
C ILE A 40 5.52 -0.91 12.48
N PRO A 41 6.77 -0.39 12.58
CA PRO A 41 7.70 -0.40 11.45
C PRO A 41 7.97 -1.83 10.97
N THR A 42 7.94 -2.05 9.66
CA THR A 42 8.16 -3.36 9.01
C THR A 42 9.40 -4.06 9.56
N GLU A 43 10.50 -3.31 9.71
CA GLU A 43 11.81 -3.78 10.15
C GLU A 43 11.85 -4.24 11.62
N ASP A 44 10.94 -3.75 12.47
CA ASP A 44 10.93 -4.04 13.90
C ASP A 44 10.02 -5.23 14.27
N VAL A 45 9.26 -5.79 13.33
CA VAL A 45 8.34 -6.93 13.57
C VAL A 45 9.05 -8.11 14.24
N GLN A 46 10.22 -8.52 13.73
CA GLN A 46 10.95 -9.64 14.30
C GLN A 46 11.51 -9.33 15.69
N ARG A 47 11.92 -8.08 15.92
CA ARG A 47 12.40 -7.62 17.22
C ARG A 47 11.30 -7.63 18.27
N ILE A 48 10.09 -7.21 17.92
CA ILE A 48 8.90 -7.26 18.79
C ILE A 48 8.57 -8.72 19.17
N LYS A 49 8.56 -9.62 18.17
CA LYS A 49 8.33 -11.07 18.41
C LYS A 49 9.38 -11.68 19.32
N ALA A 50 10.66 -11.37 19.09
CA ALA A 50 11.77 -11.85 19.91
C ALA A 50 11.68 -11.36 21.37
N ALA A 51 11.06 -10.20 21.61
CA ALA A 51 10.78 -9.69 22.95
C ALA A 51 9.57 -10.34 23.63
N GLY A 52 8.92 -11.31 22.98
CA GLY A 52 7.77 -12.05 23.52
C GLY A 52 6.42 -11.38 23.31
N ALA A 53 6.35 -10.31 22.53
CA ALA A 53 5.09 -9.69 22.14
C ALA A 53 4.52 -10.34 20.87
N SER A 54 3.19 -10.34 20.75
CA SER A 54 2.49 -10.80 19.55
C SER A 54 2.18 -9.62 18.63
N VAL A 55 2.19 -9.88 17.32
CA VAL A 55 1.73 -8.92 16.32
C VAL A 55 0.33 -9.31 15.89
N VAL A 56 -0.62 -8.38 16.03
CA VAL A 56 -2.00 -8.54 15.59
C VAL A 56 -2.18 -7.72 14.32
N ALA A 57 -2.26 -8.40 13.18
CA ALA A 57 -2.56 -7.78 11.91
C ALA A 57 -4.03 -7.96 11.54
N ARG A 58 -4.67 -6.89 11.10
CA ARG A 58 -6.02 -6.91 10.54
C ARG A 58 -6.01 -6.10 9.25
N SER A 59 -6.79 -6.52 8.26
CA SER A 59 -7.00 -5.69 7.07
C SER A 59 -7.69 -4.40 7.51
N ALA A 60 -7.03 -3.27 7.29
CA ALA A 60 -7.65 -1.97 7.45
C ALA A 60 -8.87 -1.91 6.50
N GLY A 61 -10.03 -1.52 7.04
CA GLY A 61 -11.20 -1.26 6.21
C GLY A 61 -10.98 -0.02 5.33
N GLY A 62 -11.66 0.03 4.19
CA GLY A 62 -11.63 1.20 3.31
C GLY A 62 -10.66 1.04 2.16
N ILE A 63 -9.85 2.07 1.91
CA ILE A 63 -8.95 2.14 0.76
C ILE A 63 -7.53 1.77 1.18
N GLY A 64 -6.91 0.83 0.47
CA GLY A 64 -5.50 0.48 0.68
C GLY A 64 -4.55 1.58 0.21
N ILE A 65 -3.24 1.39 0.44
CA ILE A 65 -2.21 2.30 -0.07
C ILE A 65 -2.35 2.41 -1.59
N THR A 66 -2.69 3.61 -2.06
CA THR A 66 -3.08 3.87 -3.45
C THR A 66 -2.42 5.15 -3.95
N LEU A 67 -1.88 5.09 -5.16
CA LEU A 67 -1.48 6.27 -5.91
C LEU A 67 -2.68 6.81 -6.68
N TYR A 68 -3.00 8.08 -6.49
CA TYR A 68 -4.08 8.76 -7.20
C TYR A 68 -3.50 9.57 -8.36
N PRO A 69 -3.72 9.18 -9.63
CA PRO A 69 -3.21 9.93 -10.76
C PRO A 69 -3.89 11.30 -10.86
N ASN A 70 -3.10 12.37 -10.88
CA ASN A 70 -3.63 13.71 -11.13
C ASN A 70 -4.02 13.86 -12.61
N ILE A 71 -5.30 13.74 -12.94
CA ILE A 71 -5.79 13.82 -14.32
C ILE A 71 -5.69 15.22 -14.95
N ALA A 72 -5.34 16.26 -14.18
CA ALA A 72 -5.01 17.58 -14.70
C ALA A 72 -3.54 17.68 -15.18
N SER A 73 -2.71 16.68 -14.90
CA SER A 73 -1.33 16.63 -15.41
C SER A 73 -1.31 16.45 -16.93
N PRO A 74 -0.37 17.10 -17.65
CA PRO A 74 -0.20 16.90 -19.09
C PRO A 74 -0.02 15.43 -19.48
N VAL A 75 0.60 14.62 -18.62
CA VAL A 75 0.90 13.21 -18.92
C VAL A 75 -0.18 12.27 -18.38
N LEU A 76 -0.69 12.51 -17.17
CA LEU A 76 -1.66 11.60 -16.54
C LEU A 76 -3.13 11.88 -16.96
N SER A 77 -3.39 12.97 -17.68
CA SER A 77 -4.69 13.21 -18.34
C SER A 77 -5.00 12.11 -19.37
N HIS A 78 -3.97 11.54 -19.99
CA HIS A 78 -4.04 10.45 -20.95
C HIS A 78 -4.42 9.11 -20.30
N PRO A 79 -5.58 8.52 -20.62
CA PRO A 79 -6.03 7.26 -20.01
C PRO A 79 -5.09 6.08 -20.28
N GLU A 80 -4.47 6.02 -21.46
CA GLU A 80 -3.49 5.00 -21.82
C GLU A 80 -2.27 4.99 -20.88
N VAL A 81 -1.87 6.17 -20.38
CA VAL A 81 -0.73 6.28 -19.47
C VAL A 81 -1.12 5.73 -18.11
N ARG A 82 -2.32 6.08 -17.62
CA ARG A 82 -2.85 5.52 -16.35
C ARG A 82 -3.03 4.02 -16.43
N GLN A 83 -3.54 3.50 -17.55
CA GLN A 83 -3.66 2.06 -17.77
C GLN A 83 -2.28 1.38 -17.79
N ALA A 84 -1.30 1.96 -18.49
CA ALA A 84 0.07 1.43 -18.51
C ALA A 84 0.71 1.43 -17.12
N LEU A 85 0.48 2.46 -16.30
CA LEU A 85 0.92 2.48 -14.91
C LEU A 85 0.29 1.37 -14.07
N VAL A 86 -1.01 1.10 -14.26
CA VAL A 86 -1.70 0.04 -13.50
C VAL A 86 -1.06 -1.33 -13.72
N ILE A 87 -0.82 -1.71 -14.99
CA ILE A 87 -0.26 -3.04 -15.34
C ILE A 87 1.27 -3.06 -15.39
N GLY A 88 1.93 -1.90 -15.33
CA GLY A 88 3.39 -1.78 -15.33
C GLY A 88 4.04 -1.89 -13.95
N VAL A 89 3.25 -1.95 -12.87
CA VAL A 89 3.76 -2.04 -11.49
C VAL A 89 3.80 -3.49 -11.02
N ASN A 90 5.00 -3.96 -10.63
CA ASN A 90 5.19 -5.26 -10.02
C ASN A 90 4.85 -5.25 -8.53
N ARG A 91 3.56 -5.45 -8.22
CA ARG A 91 3.07 -5.43 -6.83
C ARG A 91 3.62 -6.58 -5.98
N ALA A 92 3.90 -7.73 -6.59
CA ALA A 92 4.44 -8.88 -5.87
C ALA A 92 5.85 -8.59 -5.36
N GLU A 93 6.72 -8.06 -6.23
CA GLU A 93 8.08 -7.64 -5.86
C GLU A 93 8.08 -6.51 -4.83
N ILE A 94 7.16 -5.54 -4.93
CA ILE A 94 7.03 -4.48 -3.92
C ILE A 94 6.70 -5.07 -2.54
N ILE A 95 5.74 -6.00 -2.47
CA ILE A 95 5.36 -6.65 -1.21
C ILE A 95 6.54 -7.46 -0.65
N GLU A 96 7.20 -8.25 -1.50
CA GLU A 96 8.35 -9.07 -1.10
C GLU A 96 9.52 -8.23 -0.59
N ALA A 97 9.80 -7.09 -1.23
CA ALA A 97 10.97 -6.28 -0.92
C ALA A 97 10.77 -5.31 0.26
N LEU A 98 9.55 -4.80 0.46
CA LEU A 98 9.30 -3.67 1.37
C LEU A 98 8.32 -3.97 2.52
N TYR A 99 7.58 -5.07 2.46
CA TYR A 99 6.50 -5.37 3.40
C TYR A 99 6.71 -6.71 4.13
N THR A 100 5.83 -7.00 5.09
CA THR A 100 5.91 -8.20 5.94
C THR A 100 4.90 -9.27 5.53
N GLU A 101 4.94 -10.43 6.20
CA GLU A 101 3.94 -11.48 6.04
C GLU A 101 2.50 -11.04 6.41
N TYR A 102 2.35 -9.87 7.04
CA TYR A 102 1.06 -9.30 7.43
C TYR A 102 0.40 -8.48 6.33
N ASP A 103 1.17 -8.13 5.30
CA ASP A 103 0.73 -7.28 4.21
C ASP A 103 0.31 -8.09 3.00
N LYS A 104 -0.67 -7.58 2.26
CA LYS A 104 -1.17 -8.22 1.03
C LYS A 104 -1.26 -7.20 -0.07
N ALA A 105 -0.83 -7.59 -1.27
CA ALA A 105 -1.05 -6.79 -2.46
C ALA A 105 -2.54 -6.47 -2.64
N ALA A 106 -2.85 -5.21 -2.93
CA ALA A 106 -4.21 -4.77 -3.22
C ALA A 106 -4.73 -5.46 -4.49
N THR A 107 -5.91 -6.06 -4.38
CA THR A 107 -6.63 -6.75 -5.45
C THR A 107 -7.78 -5.90 -6.01
N SER A 108 -8.08 -4.76 -5.38
CA SER A 108 -9.13 -3.82 -5.76
C SER A 108 -8.81 -2.41 -5.24
N VAL A 109 -9.70 -1.45 -5.50
CA VAL A 109 -9.62 -0.07 -4.98
C VAL A 109 -9.91 -0.04 -3.47
N VAL A 110 -10.76 -0.95 -2.99
CA VAL A 110 -11.13 -1.10 -1.59
C VAL A 110 -10.66 -2.44 -1.04
N SER A 111 -10.48 -2.53 0.28
CA SER A 111 -10.11 -3.78 0.97
C SER A 111 -11.21 -4.83 0.82
N THR A 112 -10.83 -6.10 0.97
CA THR A 112 -11.77 -7.25 0.93
C THR A 112 -12.84 -7.20 2.03
N THR A 113 -12.68 -6.34 3.02
CA THR A 113 -13.60 -6.14 4.14
C THR A 113 -14.70 -5.11 3.85
N VAL A 114 -14.64 -4.39 2.72
CA VAL A 114 -15.62 -3.39 2.33
C VAL A 114 -16.82 -4.06 1.62
N PRO A 115 -18.07 -3.72 1.96
CA PRO A 115 -19.25 -4.18 1.21
C PRO A 115 -19.13 -3.90 -0.28
N ASP A 116 -19.67 -4.80 -1.11
CA ASP A 116 -19.60 -4.73 -2.57
C ASP A 116 -18.17 -4.79 -3.15
N TYR A 117 -17.21 -5.32 -2.37
CA TYR A 117 -15.87 -5.64 -2.88
C TYR A 117 -15.95 -6.52 -4.13
N VAL A 118 -15.18 -6.12 -5.15
CA VAL A 118 -14.96 -6.91 -6.37
C VAL A 118 -13.47 -7.15 -6.51
N ASP A 119 -13.10 -8.41 -6.75
CA ASP A 119 -11.73 -8.78 -7.08
C ASP A 119 -11.38 -8.32 -8.51
N LEU A 120 -10.40 -7.42 -8.60
CA LEU A 120 -9.89 -6.86 -9.85
C LEU A 120 -8.45 -7.31 -10.13
N SER A 121 -7.95 -8.36 -9.46
CA SER A 121 -6.55 -8.83 -9.58
C SER A 121 -6.12 -9.05 -11.03
N ALA A 122 -7.02 -9.59 -11.86
CA ALA A 122 -6.75 -9.77 -13.29
C ALA A 122 -6.45 -8.45 -14.04
N LYS A 123 -7.08 -7.35 -13.63
CA LYS A 123 -6.83 -6.00 -14.20
C LYS A 123 -5.58 -5.33 -13.61
N LEU A 124 -5.08 -5.82 -12.48
CA LEU A 124 -3.89 -5.31 -11.79
C LEU A 124 -2.63 -6.15 -12.04
N ALA A 125 -2.75 -7.22 -12.82
CA ALA A 125 -1.66 -8.13 -13.11
C ALA A 125 -0.48 -7.40 -13.76
N TYR A 126 0.74 -7.74 -13.31
CA TYR A 126 1.97 -7.17 -13.84
C TYR A 126 2.21 -7.69 -15.27
N GLN A 127 2.09 -6.79 -16.24
CA GLN A 127 2.22 -7.06 -17.67
C GLN A 127 3.07 -5.95 -18.32
N PRO A 128 4.39 -5.89 -18.02
CA PRO A 128 5.25 -4.79 -18.45
C PRO A 128 5.35 -4.66 -19.96
N ASP A 129 5.32 -5.78 -20.70
CA ASP A 129 5.34 -5.75 -22.17
C ASP A 129 4.05 -5.17 -22.74
N ALA A 130 2.89 -5.52 -22.16
CA ALA A 130 1.60 -4.95 -22.54
C ALA A 130 1.52 -3.45 -22.19
N ALA A 131 2.09 -3.04 -21.06
CA ALA A 131 2.22 -1.62 -20.69
C ALA A 131 3.02 -0.84 -21.75
N ARG A 132 4.18 -1.38 -22.16
CA ARG A 132 5.02 -0.77 -23.22
C ARG A 132 4.26 -0.69 -24.54
N ALA A 133 3.60 -1.77 -24.96
CA ALA A 133 2.83 -1.81 -26.19
C ALA A 133 1.65 -0.82 -26.18
N LEU A 134 0.98 -0.66 -25.04
CA LEU A 134 -0.11 0.31 -24.89
C LEU A 134 0.38 1.74 -25.11
N LEU A 135 1.50 2.11 -24.49
CA LEU A 135 2.12 3.42 -24.66
C LEU A 135 2.56 3.64 -26.12
N GLU A 136 3.16 2.64 -26.76
CA GLU A 136 3.63 2.74 -28.15
C GLU A 136 2.51 2.96 -29.17
N ARG A 137 1.38 2.26 -28.99
CA ARG A 137 0.18 2.41 -29.82
C ARG A 137 -0.45 3.80 -29.65
N ALA A 138 -0.31 4.40 -28.48
CA ALA A 138 -0.78 5.74 -28.20
C ALA A 138 0.22 6.85 -28.58
N GLY A 139 1.32 6.50 -29.27
CA GLY A 139 2.29 7.48 -29.78
C GLY A 139 3.42 7.83 -28.82
N TRP A 140 3.49 7.23 -27.63
CA TRP A 140 4.60 7.42 -26.70
C TRP A 140 5.80 6.56 -27.10
N LYS A 141 6.76 7.16 -27.81
CA LYS A 141 7.95 6.48 -28.33
C LYS A 141 9.12 6.61 -27.38
N ALA A 142 9.91 5.55 -27.22
CA ALA A 142 11.11 5.60 -26.39
C ALA A 142 12.13 6.58 -26.99
N GLY A 143 12.60 7.52 -26.18
CA GLY A 143 13.73 8.40 -26.50
C GLY A 143 15.06 7.66 -26.38
N LYS A 144 16.14 8.31 -26.83
CA LYS A 144 17.52 7.78 -26.73
C LYS A 144 17.97 7.56 -25.28
N ASP A 145 17.35 8.25 -24.35
CA ASP A 145 17.56 8.16 -22.90
C ASP A 145 16.65 7.13 -22.21
N GLY A 146 15.89 6.35 -22.99
CA GLY A 146 14.94 5.36 -22.48
C GLY A 146 13.62 5.94 -21.98
N ILE A 147 13.48 7.27 -21.91
CA ILE A 147 12.25 7.93 -21.47
C ILE A 147 11.34 8.16 -22.68
N ARG A 148 10.07 7.80 -22.55
CA ARG A 148 9.12 7.94 -23.67
C ARG A 148 8.70 9.40 -23.89
N SER A 149 8.41 9.77 -25.12
CA SER A 149 7.86 11.07 -25.49
C SER A 149 6.80 10.97 -26.57
N ARG A 150 5.92 11.98 -26.61
CA ARG A 150 4.85 12.15 -27.61
C ARG A 150 4.68 13.64 -27.86
N ASP A 151 4.66 14.07 -29.11
CA ASP A 151 4.39 15.48 -29.50
C ASP A 151 5.26 16.52 -28.75
N GLY A 152 6.54 16.19 -28.52
CA GLY A 152 7.48 17.03 -27.76
C GLY A 152 7.34 16.95 -26.23
N GLN A 153 6.28 16.32 -25.71
CA GLN A 153 6.06 16.09 -24.29
C GLN A 153 6.77 14.81 -23.83
N ARG A 154 7.57 14.89 -22.76
CA ARG A 154 8.19 13.73 -22.10
C ARG A 154 7.20 13.06 -21.15
N LEU A 155 7.21 11.73 -21.09
CA LEU A 155 6.44 10.92 -20.14
C LEU A 155 7.14 10.97 -18.79
N GLN A 156 6.89 12.06 -18.07
CA GLN A 156 7.41 12.31 -16.73
C GLN A 156 6.25 12.59 -15.79
N VAL A 157 6.30 11.94 -14.63
CA VAL A 157 5.34 12.12 -13.54
C VAL A 157 6.13 12.67 -12.36
N GLY A 158 5.66 13.77 -11.77
CA GLY A 158 6.28 14.49 -10.66
C GLY A 158 5.24 15.26 -9.88
#